data_AF-A0A952S322-F1
#
_entry.id   AF-A0A952S322-F1
#
_cell.length_a   1.000
_cell.length_b   1.000
_cell.length_c   1.000
_cell.angle_alpha   90.00
_cell.angle_beta   90.00
_cell.angle_gamma   90.00
#
_symmetry.space_group_name_H-M   'P 1'
#
loop_
_entity.id
_entity.type
_entity.pdbx_description
1 polymer ?
#
loop_
_entity_poly.entity_id
_entity_poly.type
_entity_poly.pdbx_seq_one_letter_code
_entity_poly.pdbx_strand_id
1 'polypeptide(L)'
;MSQAALDYIAAFKQGEDFQAPAKGVYAAGQPDPEALSVLGKALGEEDGNTRENIVYLLVEMGISTDPLTPRGAEVLRYPRIIEILVGPGLAKPDLGREAAMEALRKLCTRADLARFDEEFTNALALEPTGEAFMLVAKAKAMRSVELIERLIKLPQWEDLEAAHIARGALGDKEEEKKFLDAAAEANDGQTLAVALGALALMGTELSLRFIGEQLRSPWLIDIPGHMPGRSVQSVRLNVLDALMYNFPEYPELYRNNIHSDEDYRAAERFCVENLGVVYRGAPPPFLKFGNIPPEDEAAA
;
A
#
# COMPACT_ATOMS: atom_id res chain seq x y z
N MET A 1 20.17 5.14 -27.29
CA MET A 1 20.30 4.34 -26.05
C MET A 1 20.73 5.29 -24.95
N SER A 2 20.02 5.29 -23.82
CA SER A 2 20.32 6.19 -22.70
C SER A 2 21.57 5.75 -21.94
N GLN A 3 22.65 6.55 -21.99
CA GLN A 3 23.93 6.23 -21.33
C GLN A 3 23.76 6.15 -19.81
N ALA A 4 23.00 7.06 -19.21
CA ALA A 4 22.77 7.10 -17.77
C ALA A 4 22.11 5.80 -17.25
N ALA A 5 21.14 5.24 -18.00
CA ALA A 5 20.52 3.97 -17.64
C ALA A 5 21.51 2.80 -17.67
N LEU A 6 22.41 2.77 -18.67
CA LEU A 6 23.47 1.77 -18.76
C LEU A 6 24.47 1.89 -17.60
N ASP A 7 24.79 3.13 -17.21
CA ASP A 7 25.70 3.39 -16.09
C ASP A 7 25.10 2.90 -14.76
N TYR A 8 23.81 3.15 -14.52
CA TYR A 8 23.11 2.58 -13.35
C TYR A 8 23.14 1.05 -13.33
N ILE A 9 22.79 0.41 -14.46
CA ILE A 9 22.84 -1.06 -14.56
C ILE A 9 24.26 -1.59 -14.27
N ALA A 10 25.28 -0.92 -14.80
CA ALA A 10 26.67 -1.30 -14.56
C ALA A 10 27.08 -1.16 -13.09
N ALA A 11 26.61 -0.12 -12.40
CA ALA A 11 26.84 0.09 -10.97
C ALA A 11 26.14 -0.99 -10.12
N PHE A 12 24.86 -1.29 -10.41
CA PHE A 12 24.11 -2.33 -9.70
C PHE A 12 24.75 -3.72 -9.84
N LYS A 13 25.28 -4.05 -11.02
CA LYS A 13 26.06 -5.28 -11.25
C LYS A 13 27.35 -5.36 -10.43
N GLN A 14 27.88 -4.22 -10.00
CA GLN A 14 29.04 -4.14 -9.11
C GLN A 14 28.65 -4.22 -7.63
N GLY A 15 27.35 -4.33 -7.33
CA GLY A 15 26.81 -4.40 -5.97
C GLY A 15 26.56 -3.02 -5.34
N GLU A 16 26.50 -1.96 -6.13
CA GLU A 16 26.08 -0.64 -5.64
C GLU A 16 24.55 -0.61 -5.48
N ASP A 17 24.07 -0.15 -4.34
CA ASP A 17 22.64 0.08 -4.11
C ASP A 17 22.20 1.39 -4.78
N PHE A 18 20.96 1.43 -5.24
CA PHE A 18 20.35 2.65 -5.74
C PHE A 18 20.30 3.73 -4.64
N GLN A 19 20.76 4.93 -4.99
CA GLN A 19 20.69 6.11 -4.14
C GLN A 19 19.94 7.22 -4.87
N ALA A 20 18.84 7.69 -4.29
CA ALA A 20 18.10 8.83 -4.81
C ALA A 20 18.95 10.12 -4.77
N PRO A 21 18.80 11.04 -5.74
CA PRO A 21 17.82 11.03 -6.83
C PRO A 21 18.30 10.30 -8.09
N ALA A 22 17.35 9.89 -8.95
CA ALA A 22 17.60 9.24 -10.24
C ALA A 22 18.17 10.21 -11.31
N LYS A 23 19.49 10.45 -11.31
CA LYS A 23 20.13 11.48 -12.16
C LYS A 23 20.29 11.02 -13.61
N GLY A 24 20.04 11.91 -14.56
CA GLY A 24 20.36 11.69 -15.98
C GLY A 24 19.41 10.77 -16.75
N VAL A 25 18.37 10.25 -16.10
CA VAL A 25 17.31 9.38 -16.70
C VAL A 25 16.01 10.15 -16.97
N TYR A 26 16.10 11.48 -17.09
CA TYR A 26 14.97 12.36 -17.41
C TYR A 26 15.21 13.12 -18.71
N ALA A 27 14.15 13.28 -19.50
CA ALA A 27 14.11 14.13 -20.68
C ALA A 27 12.96 15.14 -20.53
N ALA A 28 13.28 16.43 -20.62
CA ALA A 28 12.30 17.53 -20.47
C ALA A 28 11.44 17.46 -19.18
N GLY A 29 12.04 17.02 -18.06
CA GLY A 29 11.36 16.92 -16.77
C GLY A 29 10.40 15.73 -16.64
N GLN A 30 10.50 14.75 -17.54
CA GLN A 30 9.76 13.49 -17.52
C GLN A 30 10.73 12.31 -17.61
N PRO A 31 10.34 11.09 -17.19
CA PRO A 31 11.15 9.89 -17.38
C PRO A 31 11.57 9.74 -18.85
N ASP A 32 12.87 9.57 -19.12
CA ASP A 32 13.40 9.41 -20.47
C ASP A 32 12.90 8.08 -21.10
N PRO A 33 12.17 8.10 -22.23
CA PRO A 33 11.66 6.89 -22.87
C PRO A 33 12.76 5.89 -23.27
N GLU A 34 13.94 6.37 -23.67
CA GLU A 34 15.06 5.48 -23.99
C GLU A 34 15.61 4.81 -22.73
N ALA A 35 15.73 5.55 -21.62
CA ALA A 35 16.11 5.00 -20.32
C ALA A 35 15.10 3.92 -19.88
N LEU A 36 13.81 4.21 -19.96
CA LEU A 36 12.76 3.23 -19.62
C LEU A 36 12.85 1.96 -20.47
N SER A 37 13.15 2.08 -21.77
CA SER A 37 13.34 0.90 -22.62
C SER A 37 14.55 0.06 -22.21
N VAL A 38 15.67 0.70 -21.86
CA VAL A 38 16.90 0.03 -21.42
C VAL A 38 16.69 -0.65 -20.07
N LEU A 39 16.13 0.09 -19.09
CA LEU A 39 15.83 -0.42 -17.75
C LEU A 39 14.81 -1.55 -17.79
N GLY A 40 13.75 -1.42 -18.58
CA GLY A 40 12.74 -2.48 -18.71
C GLY A 40 13.29 -3.77 -19.31
N LYS A 41 14.22 -3.68 -20.27
CA LYS A 41 14.92 -4.86 -20.79
C LYS A 41 15.80 -5.51 -19.71
N ALA A 42 16.63 -4.71 -19.05
CA ALA A 42 17.51 -5.20 -17.99
C ALA A 42 16.71 -5.82 -16.83
N LEU A 43 15.58 -5.23 -16.45
CA LEU A 43 14.69 -5.79 -15.44
C LEU A 43 14.17 -7.19 -15.79
N GLY A 44 14.11 -7.58 -17.07
CA GLY A 44 13.74 -8.94 -17.48
C GLY A 44 14.91 -9.91 -17.56
N GLU A 45 16.14 -9.42 -17.69
CA GLU A 45 17.32 -10.22 -18.06
C GLU A 45 18.29 -10.42 -16.89
N GLU A 46 18.49 -9.40 -16.05
CA GLU A 46 19.52 -9.38 -15.00
C GLU A 46 19.20 -10.28 -13.79
N ASP A 47 20.14 -10.34 -12.84
CA ASP A 47 20.01 -11.06 -11.57
C ASP A 47 19.14 -10.31 -10.54
N GLY A 48 18.74 -10.99 -9.47
CA GLY A 48 17.78 -10.47 -8.49
C GLY A 48 18.18 -9.14 -7.84
N ASN A 49 19.44 -8.97 -7.43
CA ASN A 49 19.91 -7.74 -6.78
C ASN A 49 19.91 -6.57 -7.76
N THR A 50 20.36 -6.82 -9.00
CA THR A 50 20.33 -5.82 -10.06
C THR A 50 18.89 -5.42 -10.40
N ARG A 51 17.98 -6.41 -10.52
CA ARG A 51 16.56 -6.18 -10.81
C ARG A 51 15.87 -5.37 -9.72
N GLU A 52 16.12 -5.67 -8.44
CA GLU A 52 15.60 -4.90 -7.31
C GLU A 52 15.99 -3.42 -7.39
N ASN A 53 17.28 -3.13 -7.61
CA ASN A 53 17.76 -1.76 -7.74
C ASN A 53 17.19 -1.02 -8.96
N ILE A 54 16.95 -1.75 -10.07
CA ILE A 54 16.23 -1.19 -11.23
C ILE A 54 14.79 -0.82 -10.85
N VAL A 55 14.09 -1.63 -10.04
CA VAL A 55 12.75 -1.28 -9.55
C VAL A 55 12.78 0.00 -8.72
N TYR A 56 13.72 0.13 -7.78
CA TYR A 56 13.83 1.36 -6.97
C TYR A 56 14.12 2.60 -7.82
N LEU A 57 15.00 2.48 -8.81
CA LEU A 57 15.26 3.54 -9.78
C LEU A 57 14.00 3.93 -10.57
N LEU A 58 13.26 2.95 -11.10
CA LEU A 58 12.01 3.19 -11.84
C LEU A 58 10.93 3.85 -10.96
N VAL A 59 10.80 3.42 -9.72
CA VAL A 59 9.86 3.99 -8.74
C VAL A 59 10.20 5.45 -8.46
N GLU A 60 11.47 5.76 -8.17
CA GLU A 60 11.91 7.15 -7.96
C GLU A 60 11.62 8.02 -9.18
N MET A 61 11.91 7.54 -10.39
CA MET A 61 11.60 8.25 -11.64
C MET A 61 10.12 8.59 -11.77
N GLY A 62 9.24 7.66 -11.38
CA GLY A 62 7.79 7.84 -11.44
C GLY A 62 7.28 8.80 -10.38
N ILE A 63 7.68 8.63 -9.11
CA ILE A 63 7.23 9.46 -8.00
C ILE A 63 7.73 10.90 -8.16
N SER A 64 9.01 11.11 -8.50
CA SER A 64 9.58 12.45 -8.56
C SER A 64 9.00 13.33 -9.66
N THR A 65 8.31 12.73 -10.64
CA THR A 65 7.67 13.42 -11.76
C THR A 65 6.16 13.55 -11.59
N ASP A 66 5.61 12.98 -10.52
CA ASP A 66 4.19 13.07 -10.20
C ASP A 66 3.82 14.47 -9.64
N PRO A 67 2.78 15.13 -10.16
CA PRO A 67 2.39 16.48 -9.74
C PRO A 67 1.83 16.55 -8.30
N LEU A 68 1.50 15.42 -7.67
CA LEU A 68 1.04 15.36 -6.28
C LEU A 68 2.19 15.19 -5.28
N THR A 69 3.39 14.79 -5.72
CA THR A 69 4.56 14.63 -4.85
C THR A 69 4.92 15.91 -4.07
N PRO A 70 4.88 17.12 -4.66
CA PRO A 70 5.06 18.36 -3.90
C PRO A 70 4.00 18.60 -2.81
N ARG A 71 2.88 17.88 -2.83
CA ARG A 71 1.82 17.90 -1.82
C ARG A 71 1.94 16.76 -0.80
N GLY A 72 3.07 16.05 -0.81
CA GLY A 72 3.36 14.93 0.08
C GLY A 72 2.78 13.59 -0.36
N ALA A 73 2.21 13.50 -1.56
CA ALA A 73 1.73 12.22 -2.08
C ALA A 73 2.89 11.35 -2.55
N GLU A 74 2.86 10.07 -2.20
CA GLU A 74 3.78 9.04 -2.69
C GLU A 74 2.99 8.09 -3.58
N VAL A 75 2.79 8.49 -4.84
CA VAL A 75 1.97 7.75 -5.80
C VAL A 75 2.72 7.54 -7.11
N LEU A 76 2.64 6.33 -7.64
CA LEU A 76 3.19 5.94 -8.93
C LEU A 76 2.06 5.83 -9.95
N ARG A 77 1.96 6.83 -10.84
CA ARG A 77 0.91 6.88 -11.89
C ARG A 77 1.47 6.88 -13.31
N TYR A 78 2.79 6.81 -13.48
CA TYR A 78 3.41 6.88 -14.80
C TYR A 78 3.16 5.58 -15.56
N PRO A 79 2.30 5.56 -16.61
CA PRO A 79 1.74 4.32 -17.14
C PRO A 79 2.81 3.35 -17.67
N ARG A 80 3.86 3.88 -18.28
CA ARG A 80 4.94 3.08 -18.86
C ARG A 80 5.84 2.44 -17.81
N ILE A 81 6.04 3.09 -16.67
CA ILE A 81 6.80 2.51 -15.55
C ILE A 81 5.99 1.37 -14.94
N ILE A 82 4.68 1.57 -14.74
CA ILE A 82 3.78 0.52 -14.25
C ILE A 82 3.82 -0.70 -15.20
N GLU A 83 3.73 -0.50 -16.51
CA GLU A 83 3.85 -1.59 -17.50
C GLU A 83 5.18 -2.36 -17.38
N ILE A 84 6.29 -1.66 -17.12
CA ILE A 84 7.60 -2.28 -16.93
C ILE A 84 7.65 -3.09 -15.62
N LEU A 85 7.08 -2.56 -14.53
CA LEU A 85 7.01 -3.26 -13.25
C LEU A 85 6.12 -4.50 -13.33
N VAL A 86 4.99 -4.43 -14.03
CA VAL A 86 4.07 -5.56 -14.20
C VAL A 86 4.65 -6.63 -15.13
N GLY A 87 5.23 -6.25 -16.27
CA GLY A 87 5.77 -7.19 -17.24
C GLY A 87 7.14 -7.73 -16.79
N PRO A 88 8.25 -7.08 -17.20
CA PRO A 88 9.60 -7.46 -16.78
C PRO A 88 9.82 -7.60 -15.27
N GLY A 89 9.19 -6.74 -14.44
CA GLY A 89 9.35 -6.79 -12.99
C GLY A 89 8.83 -8.08 -12.36
N LEU A 90 7.74 -8.65 -12.87
CA LEU A 90 7.16 -9.89 -12.35
C LEU A 90 7.70 -11.17 -13.02
N ALA A 91 8.65 -11.05 -13.96
CA ALA A 91 9.05 -12.15 -14.85
C ALA A 91 9.79 -13.32 -14.17
N LYS A 92 10.53 -13.09 -13.07
CA LYS A 92 11.26 -14.15 -12.34
C LYS A 92 11.02 -14.07 -10.82
N PRO A 93 10.94 -15.20 -10.10
CA PRO A 93 10.74 -15.23 -8.65
C PRO A 93 12.03 -14.93 -7.88
N ASP A 94 12.39 -13.65 -7.81
CA ASP A 94 13.56 -13.16 -7.06
C ASP A 94 13.25 -11.79 -6.41
N LEU A 95 14.27 -11.15 -5.82
CA LEU A 95 14.18 -9.84 -5.16
C LEU A 95 13.59 -8.74 -6.05
N GLY A 96 13.84 -8.77 -7.36
CA GLY A 96 13.26 -7.82 -8.29
C GLY A 96 11.74 -7.94 -8.41
N ARG A 97 11.21 -9.16 -8.34
CA ARG A 97 9.76 -9.39 -8.31
C ARG A 97 9.15 -8.94 -7.00
N GLU A 98 9.78 -9.24 -5.87
CA GLU A 98 9.31 -8.80 -4.56
C GLU A 98 9.22 -7.27 -4.49
N ALA A 99 10.28 -6.57 -4.90
CA ALA A 99 10.29 -5.11 -4.97
C ALA A 99 9.22 -4.56 -5.94
N ALA A 100 9.03 -5.19 -7.10
CA ALA A 100 8.00 -4.76 -8.06
C ALA A 100 6.58 -4.94 -7.49
N MET A 101 6.30 -6.09 -6.85
CA MET A 101 4.99 -6.33 -6.21
C MET A 101 4.72 -5.32 -5.11
N GLU A 102 5.70 -5.07 -4.25
CA GLU A 102 5.59 -4.11 -3.15
C GLU A 102 5.31 -2.69 -3.67
N ALA A 103 6.07 -2.25 -4.69
CA ALA A 103 5.88 -0.94 -5.32
C ALA A 103 4.50 -0.81 -5.96
N LEU A 104 4.07 -1.80 -6.74
CA LEU A 104 2.74 -1.82 -7.37
C LEU A 104 1.64 -1.76 -6.31
N ARG A 105 1.80 -2.54 -5.24
CA ARG A 105 0.81 -2.65 -4.17
C ARG A 105 0.65 -1.34 -3.37
N LYS A 106 1.78 -0.74 -2.97
CA LYS A 106 1.79 0.45 -2.11
C LYS A 106 1.56 1.76 -2.84
N LEU A 107 2.07 1.88 -4.06
CA LEU A 107 2.19 3.18 -4.73
C LEU A 107 1.20 3.38 -5.88
N CYS A 108 0.60 2.32 -6.41
CA CYS A 108 -0.35 2.45 -7.52
C CYS A 108 -1.80 2.47 -7.03
N THR A 109 -2.66 3.16 -7.79
CA THR A 109 -4.10 3.11 -7.56
C THR A 109 -4.67 1.78 -8.08
N ARG A 110 -5.84 1.37 -7.58
CA ARG A 110 -6.55 0.21 -8.14
C ARG A 110 -6.85 0.40 -9.63
N ALA A 111 -7.22 1.62 -10.04
CA ALA A 111 -7.57 1.92 -11.43
C ALA A 111 -6.39 1.71 -12.38
N ASP A 112 -5.18 2.10 -11.96
CA ASP A 112 -3.96 1.93 -12.76
C ASP A 112 -3.56 0.46 -12.93
N LEU A 113 -3.87 -0.37 -11.93
CA LEU A 113 -3.54 -1.80 -11.91
C LEU A 113 -4.59 -2.68 -12.61
N ALA A 114 -5.87 -2.29 -12.60
CA ALA A 114 -6.98 -3.14 -13.05
C ALA A 114 -6.85 -3.66 -14.49
N ARG A 115 -6.10 -2.97 -15.36
CA ARG A 115 -5.86 -3.38 -16.76
C ARG A 115 -4.90 -4.57 -16.91
N PHE A 116 -4.22 -5.00 -15.84
CA PHE A 116 -3.21 -6.07 -15.84
C PHE A 116 -3.68 -7.35 -15.14
N ASP A 117 -4.98 -7.60 -15.17
CA ASP A 117 -5.64 -8.77 -14.54
C ASP A 117 -4.97 -10.11 -14.93
N GLU A 118 -4.63 -10.27 -16.21
CA GLU A 118 -4.00 -11.49 -16.72
C GLU A 118 -2.56 -11.65 -16.21
N GLU A 119 -1.77 -10.59 -16.21
CA GLU A 119 -0.39 -10.59 -15.75
C GLU A 119 -0.28 -10.91 -14.26
N PHE A 120 -1.17 -10.37 -13.42
CA PHE A 120 -1.20 -10.70 -11.99
C PHE A 120 -1.65 -12.13 -11.74
N THR A 121 -2.63 -12.61 -12.52
CA THR A 121 -3.07 -14.02 -12.44
C THR A 121 -1.92 -14.96 -12.81
N ASN A 122 -1.17 -14.65 -13.87
CA ASN A 122 -0.02 -15.42 -14.30
C ASN A 122 1.13 -15.36 -13.27
N ALA A 123 1.39 -14.18 -12.70
CA ALA A 123 2.38 -14.01 -11.66
C ALA A 123 2.05 -14.83 -10.41
N LEU A 124 0.78 -14.87 -9.98
CA LEU A 124 0.32 -15.72 -8.89
C LEU A 124 0.44 -17.21 -9.23
N ALA A 125 0.11 -17.61 -10.46
CA ALA A 125 0.19 -19.00 -10.91
C ALA A 125 1.64 -19.52 -10.98
N LEU A 126 2.58 -18.66 -11.38
CA LEU A 126 3.98 -19.01 -11.56
C LEU A 126 4.65 -19.37 -10.23
N GLU A 127 4.46 -18.54 -9.21
CA GLU A 127 5.09 -18.70 -7.90
C GLU A 127 4.19 -18.07 -6.82
N PRO A 128 3.23 -18.80 -6.26
CA PRO A 128 2.32 -18.24 -5.27
C PRO A 128 3.07 -17.79 -4.01
N THR A 129 2.85 -16.55 -3.60
CA THR A 129 3.40 -15.95 -2.37
C THR A 129 2.34 -15.06 -1.72
N GLY A 130 2.53 -14.71 -0.44
CA GLY A 130 1.65 -13.75 0.24
C GLY A 130 1.52 -12.42 -0.53
N GLU A 131 2.63 -11.86 -1.02
CA GLU A 131 2.64 -10.65 -1.83
C GLU A 131 1.91 -10.81 -3.17
N ALA A 132 1.99 -11.98 -3.81
CA ALA A 132 1.25 -12.24 -5.05
C ALA A 132 -0.27 -12.26 -4.81
N PHE A 133 -0.74 -12.85 -3.71
CA PHE A 133 -2.14 -12.79 -3.30
C PHE A 133 -2.57 -11.34 -3.02
N MET A 134 -1.74 -10.57 -2.30
CA MET A 134 -2.00 -9.17 -2.00
C MET A 134 -2.09 -8.28 -3.24
N LEU A 135 -1.21 -8.50 -4.22
CA LEU A 135 -1.23 -7.77 -5.47
C LEU A 135 -2.51 -8.07 -6.26
N VAL A 136 -2.94 -9.34 -6.31
CA VAL A 136 -4.22 -9.74 -6.90
C VAL A 136 -5.40 -9.06 -6.19
N ALA A 137 -5.38 -9.04 -4.85
CA ALA A 137 -6.41 -8.39 -4.03
C ALA A 137 -6.50 -6.88 -4.34
N LYS A 138 -5.35 -6.20 -4.38
CA LYS A 138 -5.23 -4.77 -4.68
C LYS A 138 -5.71 -4.42 -6.09
N ALA A 139 -5.31 -5.20 -7.09
CA ALA A 139 -5.65 -4.97 -8.48
C ALA A 139 -7.09 -5.39 -8.83
N LYS A 140 -7.74 -6.22 -7.99
CA LYS A 140 -9.01 -6.89 -8.30
C LYS A 140 -8.92 -7.74 -9.56
N ALA A 141 -7.87 -8.55 -9.65
CA ALA A 141 -7.64 -9.44 -10.79
C ALA A 141 -8.68 -10.58 -10.80
N MET A 142 -9.85 -10.32 -11.39
CA MET A 142 -11.00 -11.23 -11.38
C MET A 142 -10.71 -12.58 -12.04
N ARG A 143 -9.74 -12.66 -12.97
CA ARG A 143 -9.33 -13.94 -13.57
C ARG A 143 -8.64 -14.87 -12.57
N SER A 144 -8.16 -14.34 -11.44
CA SER A 144 -7.51 -15.14 -10.39
C SER A 144 -8.47 -15.91 -9.49
N VAL A 145 -9.79 -15.68 -9.56
CA VAL A 145 -10.77 -16.33 -8.65
C VAL A 145 -10.62 -17.86 -8.65
N GLU A 146 -10.68 -18.50 -9.82
CA GLU A 146 -10.56 -19.96 -9.91
C GLU A 146 -9.18 -20.49 -9.49
N LEU A 147 -8.13 -19.69 -9.68
CA LEU A 147 -6.78 -20.05 -9.22
C LEU A 147 -6.70 -20.02 -7.69
N ILE A 148 -7.21 -18.96 -7.06
CA ILE A 148 -7.23 -18.80 -5.60
C ILE A 148 -8.05 -19.92 -4.95
N GLU A 149 -9.23 -20.24 -5.48
CA GLU A 149 -10.08 -21.34 -5.00
C GLU A 149 -9.39 -22.72 -5.07
N ARG A 150 -8.45 -22.91 -5.99
CA ARG A 150 -7.61 -24.12 -6.05
C ARG A 150 -6.45 -24.04 -5.07
N LEU A 151 -5.77 -22.90 -4.99
CA LEU A 151 -4.60 -22.71 -4.13
C LEU A 151 -4.95 -22.86 -2.64
N ILE A 152 -6.05 -22.26 -2.17
CA ILE A 152 -6.47 -22.32 -0.75
C ILE A 152 -6.76 -23.75 -0.27
N LYS A 153 -7.02 -24.70 -1.17
CA LYS A 153 -7.22 -26.12 -0.82
C LYS A 153 -5.89 -26.86 -0.58
N LEU A 154 -4.76 -26.23 -0.86
CA LEU A 154 -3.45 -26.81 -0.61
C LEU A 154 -2.99 -26.46 0.82
N PRO A 155 -2.41 -27.42 1.57
CA PRO A 155 -2.07 -27.22 2.97
C PRO A 155 -1.19 -25.99 3.25
N GLN A 156 -0.29 -25.61 2.33
CA GLN A 156 0.57 -24.45 2.54
C GLN A 156 -0.14 -23.09 2.44
N TRP A 157 -1.36 -23.05 1.88
CA TRP A 157 -2.13 -21.83 1.63
C TRP A 157 -3.47 -21.79 2.36
N GLU A 158 -3.93 -22.92 2.89
CA GLU A 158 -5.22 -23.04 3.58
C GLU A 158 -5.37 -22.06 4.74
N ASP A 159 -4.32 -21.89 5.55
CA ASP A 159 -4.32 -20.98 6.70
C ASP A 159 -3.61 -19.64 6.41
N LEU A 160 -3.20 -19.40 5.16
CA LEU A 160 -2.52 -18.16 4.81
C LEU A 160 -3.55 -17.03 4.72
N GLU A 161 -3.53 -16.11 5.68
CA GLU A 161 -4.40 -14.91 5.72
C GLU A 161 -4.44 -14.18 4.38
N ALA A 162 -3.29 -14.06 3.70
CA ALA A 162 -3.20 -13.36 2.44
C ALA A 162 -4.08 -13.96 1.33
N ALA A 163 -4.22 -15.28 1.29
CA ALA A 163 -5.06 -15.96 0.32
C ALA A 163 -6.55 -15.68 0.58
N HIS A 164 -6.96 -15.67 1.86
CA HIS A 164 -8.32 -15.32 2.27
C HIS A 164 -8.66 -13.85 2.01
N ILE A 165 -7.72 -12.94 2.27
CA ILE A 165 -7.87 -11.53 1.89
C ILE A 165 -8.09 -11.40 0.39
N ALA A 166 -7.29 -12.08 -0.45
CA ALA A 166 -7.47 -12.05 -1.90
C ALA A 166 -8.83 -12.61 -2.32
N ARG A 167 -9.30 -13.69 -1.69
CA ARG A 167 -10.61 -14.28 -1.94
C ARG A 167 -11.76 -13.33 -1.59
N GLY A 168 -11.72 -12.71 -0.41
CA GLY A 168 -12.70 -11.68 -0.01
C GLY A 168 -12.66 -10.45 -0.91
N ALA A 169 -11.46 -9.99 -1.29
CA ALA A 169 -11.25 -8.88 -2.20
C ALA A 169 -11.91 -9.09 -3.58
N LEU A 170 -12.01 -10.35 -4.04
CA LEU A 170 -12.61 -10.74 -5.32
C LEU A 170 -14.10 -11.11 -5.22
N GLY A 171 -14.73 -10.88 -4.06
CA GLY A 171 -16.19 -10.93 -3.90
C GLY A 171 -16.73 -12.11 -3.10
N ASP A 172 -15.87 -12.89 -2.43
CA ASP A 172 -16.35 -13.85 -1.42
C ASP A 172 -16.85 -13.12 -0.18
N LYS A 173 -18.18 -13.04 -0.07
CA LYS A 173 -18.87 -12.32 1.00
C LYS A 173 -18.71 -12.97 2.36
N GLU A 174 -18.59 -14.29 2.43
CA GLU A 174 -18.41 -15.00 3.70
C GLU A 174 -17.01 -14.73 4.23
N GLU A 175 -16.01 -14.72 3.35
CA GLU A 175 -14.64 -14.38 3.74
C GLU A 175 -14.53 -12.91 4.18
N GLU A 176 -15.06 -11.97 3.39
CA GLU A 176 -15.12 -10.55 3.75
C GLU A 176 -15.81 -10.33 5.12
N LYS A 177 -16.92 -11.03 5.36
CA LYS A 177 -17.66 -10.93 6.62
C LYS A 177 -16.80 -11.30 7.83
N LYS A 178 -15.96 -12.33 7.75
CA LYS A 178 -15.10 -12.73 8.88
C LYS A 178 -14.17 -11.60 9.32
N PHE A 179 -13.57 -10.89 8.37
CA PHE A 179 -12.67 -9.77 8.67
C PHE A 179 -13.45 -8.54 9.17
N LEU A 180 -14.65 -8.29 8.65
CA LEU A 180 -15.53 -7.25 9.16
C LEU A 180 -15.97 -7.53 10.61
N ASP A 181 -16.36 -8.79 10.91
CA ASP A 181 -16.72 -9.21 12.25
C ASP A 181 -15.54 -9.05 13.21
N ALA A 182 -14.34 -9.49 12.82
CA ALA A 182 -13.13 -9.33 13.63
C ALA A 182 -12.82 -7.85 13.95
N ALA A 183 -13.03 -6.94 13.00
CA ALA A 183 -12.87 -5.51 13.21
C ALA A 183 -13.96 -4.91 14.12
N ALA A 184 -15.21 -5.38 13.99
CA ALA A 184 -16.32 -4.93 14.82
C ALA A 184 -16.25 -5.45 16.26
N GLU A 185 -15.67 -6.64 16.46
CA GLU A 185 -15.49 -7.29 17.76
C GLU A 185 -14.22 -6.83 18.49
N ALA A 186 -13.37 -6.02 17.86
CA ALA A 186 -12.15 -5.48 18.47
C ALA A 186 -12.47 -4.70 19.75
N ASN A 187 -11.86 -5.12 20.86
CA ASN A 187 -12.09 -4.58 22.20
C ASN A 187 -11.02 -3.56 22.66
N ASP A 188 -10.00 -3.34 21.85
CA ASP A 188 -8.94 -2.36 22.08
C ASP A 188 -8.43 -1.76 20.76
N GLY A 189 -7.66 -0.67 20.86
CA GLY A 189 -7.14 0.04 19.70
C GLY A 189 -6.11 -0.73 18.88
N GLN A 190 -5.35 -1.64 19.49
CA GLN A 190 -4.32 -2.43 18.82
C GLN A 190 -4.97 -3.51 17.95
N THR A 191 -5.92 -4.27 18.51
CA THR A 191 -6.71 -5.26 17.78
C THR A 191 -7.47 -4.61 16.64
N LEU A 192 -8.10 -3.45 16.87
CA LEU A 192 -8.80 -2.71 15.82
C LEU A 192 -7.85 -2.28 14.70
N ALA A 193 -6.67 -1.74 15.04
CA ALA A 193 -5.68 -1.31 14.05
C ALA A 193 -5.18 -2.46 13.15
N VAL A 194 -4.98 -3.65 13.71
CA VAL A 194 -4.60 -4.85 12.94
C VAL A 194 -5.74 -5.26 11.99
N ALA A 195 -6.97 -5.34 12.50
CA ALA A 195 -8.13 -5.73 11.70
C ALA A 195 -8.41 -4.74 10.55
N LEU A 196 -8.24 -3.44 10.79
CA LEU A 196 -8.35 -2.41 9.74
C LEU A 196 -7.33 -2.60 8.61
N GLY A 197 -6.13 -3.09 8.93
CA GLY A 197 -5.11 -3.42 7.93
C GLY A 197 -5.59 -4.49 6.95
N ALA A 198 -6.17 -5.58 7.44
CA ALA A 198 -6.71 -6.64 6.58
C ALA A 198 -7.87 -6.14 5.70
N LEU A 199 -8.78 -5.34 6.27
CA LEU A 199 -9.87 -4.70 5.51
C LEU A 199 -9.34 -3.74 4.43
N ALA A 200 -8.24 -3.04 4.70
CA ALA A 200 -7.61 -2.15 3.72
C ALA A 200 -7.07 -2.94 2.53
N LEU A 201 -6.40 -4.06 2.80
CA LEU A 201 -5.88 -4.97 1.79
C LEU A 201 -7.02 -5.58 0.97
N MET A 202 -8.16 -5.86 1.59
CA MET A 202 -9.38 -6.25 0.89
C MET A 202 -9.90 -5.13 0.01
N GLY A 203 -10.04 -3.90 0.47
CA GLY A 203 -10.41 -2.74 -0.36
C GLY A 203 -11.76 -2.89 -1.10
N THR A 204 -12.71 -3.63 -0.55
CA THR A 204 -14.10 -3.70 -1.04
C THR A 204 -14.89 -2.47 -0.57
N GLU A 205 -16.07 -2.22 -1.16
CA GLU A 205 -16.91 -1.08 -0.75
C GLU A 205 -17.30 -1.15 0.74
N LEU A 206 -17.69 -2.33 1.24
CA LEU A 206 -18.08 -2.50 2.63
C LEU A 206 -16.89 -2.34 3.58
N SER A 207 -15.74 -2.94 3.24
CA SER A 207 -14.51 -2.80 4.02
C SER A 207 -14.06 -1.34 4.11
N LEU A 208 -14.04 -0.63 2.98
CA LEU A 208 -13.62 0.77 2.94
C LEU A 208 -14.58 1.69 3.70
N ARG A 209 -15.89 1.47 3.57
CA ARG A 209 -16.89 2.20 4.36
C ARG A 209 -16.70 1.96 5.86
N PHE A 210 -16.54 0.70 6.27
CA PHE A 210 -16.29 0.35 7.67
C PHE A 210 -15.02 1.04 8.20
N ILE A 211 -13.92 1.01 7.44
CA ILE A 211 -12.69 1.73 7.78
C ILE A 211 -12.97 3.22 7.97
N GLY A 212 -13.65 3.86 7.00
CA GLY A 212 -13.98 5.29 7.07
C GLY A 212 -14.82 5.64 8.30
N GLU A 213 -15.75 4.80 8.72
CA GLU A 213 -16.53 4.99 9.96
C GLU A 213 -15.64 5.08 11.21
N GLN A 214 -14.48 4.40 11.20
CA GLN A 214 -13.52 4.43 12.30
C GLN A 214 -12.71 5.74 12.40
N LEU A 215 -12.84 6.69 11.47
CA LEU A 215 -12.20 8.02 11.63
C LEU A 215 -12.67 8.78 12.88
N ARG A 216 -13.80 8.39 13.47
CA ARG A 216 -14.29 8.92 14.76
C ARG A 216 -14.08 7.96 15.94
N SER A 217 -13.28 6.92 15.75
CA SER A 217 -12.91 6.01 16.83
C SER A 217 -12.22 6.77 17.97
N PRO A 218 -12.67 6.60 19.23
CA PRO A 218 -12.00 7.18 20.39
C PRO A 218 -10.78 6.36 20.84
N TRP A 219 -10.53 5.21 20.21
CA TRP A 219 -9.52 4.26 20.64
C TRP A 219 -8.10 4.82 20.49
N LEU A 220 -7.26 4.43 21.47
CA LEU A 220 -5.85 4.75 21.54
C LEU A 220 -5.03 3.46 21.53
N ILE A 221 -3.81 3.55 21.00
CA ILE A 221 -2.81 2.49 20.97
C ILE A 221 -1.63 2.91 21.83
N ASP A 222 -1.18 2.02 22.70
CA ASP A 222 0.01 2.27 23.50
C ASP A 222 1.28 2.13 22.64
N ILE A 223 2.14 3.15 22.69
CA ILE A 223 3.42 3.15 22.01
C ILE A 223 4.50 2.75 23.03
N PRO A 224 5.23 1.64 22.82
CA PRO A 224 6.34 1.27 23.67
C PRO A 224 7.38 2.41 23.71
N GLY A 225 7.75 2.88 24.91
CA GLY A 225 8.68 3.99 25.07
C GLY A 225 9.28 4.09 26.46
N HIS A 226 10.30 4.95 26.61
CA HIS A 226 11.06 5.14 27.87
C HIS A 226 10.69 6.42 28.63
N MET A 227 9.64 7.12 28.20
CA MET A 227 9.17 8.33 28.89
C MET A 227 8.37 7.96 30.14
N PRO A 228 8.44 8.74 31.23
CA PRO A 228 7.51 8.58 32.34
C PRO A 228 6.08 8.85 31.86
N GLY A 229 5.19 7.88 32.08
CA GLY A 229 3.81 7.88 31.60
C GLY A 229 3.55 6.87 30.47
N ARG A 230 2.34 6.93 29.90
CA ARG A 230 1.90 6.08 28.80
C ARG A 230 1.84 6.89 27.50
N SER A 231 2.83 6.69 26.65
CA SER A 231 2.82 7.23 25.28
C SER A 231 1.72 6.55 24.47
N VAL A 232 0.87 7.33 23.82
CA VAL A 232 -0.28 6.82 23.06
C VAL A 232 -0.35 7.42 21.66
N GLN A 233 -0.90 6.66 20.72
CA GLN A 233 -1.27 7.09 19.37
C GLN A 233 -2.79 6.93 19.17
N SER A 234 -3.42 7.83 18.41
CA SER A 234 -4.83 7.65 18.01
C SER A 234 -4.96 6.58 16.92
N VAL A 235 -5.93 5.66 17.06
CA VAL A 235 -6.29 4.67 16.01
C VAL A 235 -6.69 5.35 14.70
N ARG A 236 -7.15 6.60 14.74
CA ARG A 236 -7.48 7.38 13.53
C ARG A 236 -6.32 7.48 12.55
N LEU A 237 -5.06 7.45 13.02
CA LEU A 237 -3.91 7.43 12.11
C LEU A 237 -3.80 6.10 11.33
N ASN A 238 -4.16 4.98 11.95
CA ASN A 238 -4.22 3.67 11.28
C ASN A 238 -5.38 3.60 10.28
N VAL A 239 -6.50 4.27 10.58
CA VAL A 239 -7.61 4.44 9.63
C VAL A 239 -7.16 5.20 8.39
N LEU A 240 -6.41 6.30 8.57
CA LEU A 240 -5.84 7.08 7.48
C LEU A 240 -4.86 6.24 6.64
N ASP A 241 -3.95 5.51 7.28
CA ASP A 241 -3.01 4.61 6.58
C ASP A 241 -3.76 3.51 5.79
N ALA A 242 -4.83 2.95 6.35
CA ALA A 242 -5.69 1.96 5.71
C ALA A 242 -6.45 2.52 4.49
N LEU A 243 -6.97 3.75 4.56
CA LEU A 243 -7.62 4.40 3.43
C LEU A 243 -6.59 4.80 2.35
N MET A 244 -5.45 5.36 2.75
CA MET A 244 -4.35 5.75 1.86
C MET A 244 -3.88 4.57 1.00
N TYR A 245 -3.89 3.34 1.55
CA TYR A 245 -3.57 2.14 0.77
C TYR A 245 -4.42 2.01 -0.49
N ASN A 246 -5.70 2.39 -0.48
CA ASN A 246 -6.59 2.31 -1.65
C ASN A 246 -6.69 3.62 -2.43
N PHE A 247 -6.35 4.74 -1.78
CA PHE A 247 -6.53 6.11 -2.27
C PHE A 247 -5.24 6.95 -2.11
N PRO A 248 -4.08 6.49 -2.64
CA PRO A 248 -2.80 7.19 -2.45
C PRO A 248 -2.77 8.57 -3.13
N GLU A 249 -3.71 8.89 -4.02
CA GLU A 249 -3.80 10.17 -4.70
C GLU A 249 -4.47 11.29 -3.89
N TYR A 250 -4.91 11.03 -2.65
CA TYR A 250 -5.62 11.99 -1.79
C TYR A 250 -4.75 12.45 -0.60
N PRO A 251 -4.11 13.63 -0.67
CA PRO A 251 -3.19 14.12 0.35
C PRO A 251 -3.80 14.27 1.76
N GLU A 252 -5.12 14.48 1.86
CA GLU A 252 -5.85 14.55 3.12
C GLU A 252 -5.85 13.23 3.91
N LEU A 253 -5.54 12.11 3.27
CA LEU A 253 -5.44 10.80 3.92
C LEU A 253 -4.04 10.52 4.48
N TYR A 254 -3.06 11.39 4.25
CA TYR A 254 -1.70 11.18 4.72
C TYR A 254 -1.59 11.52 6.20
N ARG A 255 -1.22 10.55 7.05
CA ARG A 255 -1.04 10.75 8.49
C ARG A 255 -0.08 11.89 8.84
N ASN A 256 0.89 12.18 7.97
CA ASN A 256 1.87 13.25 8.16
C ASN A 256 1.27 14.63 7.94
N ASN A 257 0.20 14.74 7.15
CA ASN A 257 -0.50 15.99 6.84
C ASN A 257 -1.56 16.37 7.89
N ILE A 258 -1.84 15.49 8.86
CA ILE A 258 -2.76 15.82 9.96
C ILE A 258 -2.03 16.71 10.98
N HIS A 259 -2.52 17.91 11.23
CA HIS A 259 -1.95 18.84 12.21
C HIS A 259 -3.01 19.52 13.09
N SER A 260 -4.28 19.36 12.74
CA SER A 260 -5.41 20.02 13.39
C SER A 260 -6.70 19.19 13.26
N ASP A 261 -7.76 19.61 13.96
CA ASP A 261 -9.11 19.06 13.77
C ASP A 261 -9.64 19.26 12.34
N GLU A 262 -9.23 20.34 11.66
CA GLU A 262 -9.69 20.60 10.29
C GLU A 262 -9.13 19.59 9.29
N ASP A 263 -7.92 19.06 9.54
CA ASP A 263 -7.34 18.01 8.69
C ASP A 263 -8.09 16.69 8.85
N TYR A 264 -8.50 16.33 10.08
CA TYR A 264 -9.39 15.19 10.29
C TYR A 264 -10.75 15.40 9.61
N ARG A 265 -11.30 16.62 9.66
CA ARG A 265 -12.55 16.93 8.95
C ARG A 265 -12.40 16.83 7.44
N ALA A 266 -11.23 17.14 6.87
CA ALA A 266 -10.96 16.91 5.46
C ALA A 266 -11.03 15.43 5.11
N ALA A 267 -10.42 14.55 5.92
CA ALA A 267 -10.52 13.10 5.74
C ALA A 267 -11.96 12.57 5.95
N GLU A 268 -12.71 13.13 6.91
CA GLU A 268 -14.14 12.80 7.09
C GLU A 268 -14.97 13.18 5.85
N ARG A 269 -14.75 14.38 5.27
CA ARG A 269 -15.41 14.80 4.02
C ARG A 269 -15.11 13.84 2.88
N PHE A 270 -13.86 13.43 2.72
CA PHE A 270 -13.48 12.41 1.74
C PHE A 270 -14.31 11.12 1.94
N CYS A 271 -14.43 10.63 3.17
CA CYS A 271 -15.18 9.41 3.46
C CYS A 271 -16.69 9.56 3.21
N VAL A 272 -17.27 10.73 3.51
CA VAL A 272 -18.67 11.02 3.21
C VAL A 272 -18.91 11.02 1.69
N GLU A 273 -18.07 11.72 0.94
CA GLU A 273 -18.22 11.93 -0.50
C GLU A 273 -17.95 10.66 -1.32
N ASN A 274 -16.92 9.90 -0.95
CA ASN A 274 -16.43 8.78 -1.76
C ASN A 274 -16.89 7.41 -1.26
N LEU A 275 -17.16 7.26 0.04
CA LEU A 275 -17.48 5.96 0.66
C LEU A 275 -18.92 5.89 1.20
N GLY A 276 -19.62 7.03 1.24
CA GLY A 276 -20.98 7.14 1.77
C GLY A 276 -21.05 6.97 3.28
N VAL A 277 -19.97 7.27 4.00
CA VAL A 277 -19.94 7.21 5.47
C VAL A 277 -20.86 8.29 6.06
N VAL A 278 -21.57 7.95 7.13
CA VAL A 278 -22.42 8.89 7.87
C VAL A 278 -21.96 8.98 9.32
N TYR A 279 -21.30 10.08 9.65
CA TYR A 279 -20.88 10.31 11.02
C TYR A 279 -22.00 10.90 11.88
N ARG A 280 -22.17 10.35 13.09
CA ARG A 280 -23.10 10.85 14.11
C ARG A 280 -22.33 11.36 15.33
N GLY A 281 -22.87 12.38 16.00
CA GLY A 281 -22.26 12.95 17.21
C GLY A 281 -21.10 13.92 16.93
N ALA A 282 -20.45 14.36 18.00
CA ALA A 282 -19.25 15.19 17.93
C ALA A 282 -18.01 14.32 17.67
N PRO A 283 -17.00 14.82 16.93
CA PRO A 283 -15.74 14.13 16.76
C PRO A 283 -14.98 14.03 18.10
N PRO A 284 -14.14 12.99 18.31
CA PRO A 284 -13.26 12.94 19.47
C PRO A 284 -12.23 14.09 19.41
N PRO A 285 -11.69 14.53 20.57
CA PRO A 285 -10.69 15.59 20.62
C PRO A 285 -9.49 15.34 19.69
N PHE A 286 -8.87 16.40 19.20
CA PHE A 286 -7.64 16.29 18.42
C PHE A 286 -6.56 15.52 19.18
N LEU A 287 -6.05 14.47 18.55
CA LEU A 287 -4.91 13.70 19.03
C LEU A 287 -4.27 12.96 17.86
N LYS A 288 -2.95 13.12 17.71
CA LYS A 288 -2.11 12.22 16.91
C LYS A 288 -1.33 11.29 17.81
N PHE A 289 -0.55 11.92 18.68
CA PHE A 289 0.29 11.31 19.70
C PHE A 289 0.09 12.08 21.00
N GLY A 290 0.19 11.41 22.14
CA GLY A 290 0.10 12.03 23.45
C GLY A 290 0.85 11.25 24.50
N ASN A 291 1.00 11.85 25.68
CA ASN A 291 1.45 11.16 26.88
C ASN A 291 0.35 11.24 27.92
N ILE A 292 -0.09 10.10 28.43
CA ILE A 292 -1.03 10.03 29.55
C ILE A 292 -0.18 9.89 30.82
N PRO A 293 -0.25 10.85 31.77
CA PRO A 293 0.50 10.76 33.02
C PRO A 293 0.15 9.49 33.80
N PRO A 294 1.05 8.98 34.67
CA PRO A 294 0.72 7.93 35.61
C PRO A 294 -0.46 8.33 36.50
N GLU A 295 -1.31 7.38 36.89
CA GLU A 295 -2.55 7.64 37.64
C GLU A 295 -2.32 8.40 38.97
N ASP A 296 -1.12 8.31 39.55
CA ASP A 296 -0.75 8.99 40.80
C ASP A 296 -0.50 10.50 40.65
N GLU A 297 -0.30 11.03 39.44
CA GLU A 297 -0.06 12.47 39.19
C GLU A 297 -1.31 13.24 38.74
N ALA A 298 -2.40 12.56 38.38
CA ALA A 298 -3.64 13.21 37.93
C ALA A 298 -4.52 13.74 39.08
N ALA A 299 -4.15 13.44 40.34
CA ALA A 299 -4.91 13.79 41.55
C ALA A 299 -4.25 14.88 42.43
N ALA A 300 -3.16 15.50 41.96
CA ALA A 300 -2.45 16.60 42.64
C ALA A 300 -2.64 17.94 41.90
#